data_AF-A0A3B0ZDF1-F1
#
_entry.id   AF-A0A3B0ZDF1-F1
#
_cell.length_a   1.000
_cell.length_b   1.000
_cell.length_c   1.000
_cell.angle_alpha   90.00
_cell.angle_beta   90.00
_cell.angle_gamma   90.00
#
_symmetry.space_group_name_H-M   'P 1'
#
loop_
_entity.id
_entity.type
_entity.pdbx_description
1 polymer ?
#
loop_
_entity_poly.entity_id
_entity_poly.type
_entity_poly.pdbx_seq_one_letter_code
_entity_poly.pdbx_strand_id
1 'polypeptide(L)' 'MKCYGYSKKDSETLLEMTEITFQADPTKLRKIADFLYECAKNIENDSEWEHCHLQDSKYYDQVSKEIFFDLIVYNEAR' A
#
# COMPACT_ATOMS: atom_id res chain seq x y z
N MET A 1 3.12 10.61 8.49
CA MET A 1 2.17 9.64 7.88
C MET A 1 0.84 10.31 7.55
N LYS A 2 0.45 10.24 6.28
CA LYS A 2 -0.88 10.63 5.79
C LYS A 2 -1.47 9.43 5.06
N CYS A 3 -2.79 9.29 5.12
CA CYS A 3 -3.52 8.22 4.46
C CYS A 3 -4.33 8.83 3.32
N TYR A 4 -4.29 8.21 2.15
CA TYR A 4 -5.02 8.69 0.98
C TYR A 4 -5.88 7.59 0.36
N GLY A 5 -6.98 7.99 -0.26
CA GLY A 5 -7.84 7.10 -1.04
C GLY A 5 -8.43 7.82 -2.23
N TYR A 6 -8.72 7.07 -3.29
CA TYR A 6 -9.39 7.60 -4.47
C TYR A 6 -10.91 7.59 -4.29
N SER A 7 -11.56 8.63 -4.80
CA SER A 7 -13.02 8.68 -4.85
C SER A 7 -13.56 7.61 -5.80
N LYS A 8 -14.62 6.90 -5.37
CA LYS A 8 -15.33 5.98 -6.29
C LYS A 8 -16.02 6.71 -7.45
N LYS A 9 -16.27 8.02 -7.31
CA LYS A 9 -16.93 8.83 -8.34
C LYS A 9 -15.96 9.40 -9.36
N ASP A 10 -14.69 9.49 -9.00
CA ASP A 10 -13.62 10.06 -9.81
C ASP A 10 -12.28 9.43 -9.41
N SER A 11 -11.69 8.66 -10.32
CA SER A 11 -10.42 7.97 -10.12
C SER A 11 -9.22 8.92 -10.08
N GLU A 12 -9.39 10.20 -10.39
CA GLU A 12 -8.30 11.18 -10.39
C GLU A 12 -8.24 12.00 -9.10
N THR A 13 -9.34 12.08 -8.34
CA THR A 13 -9.36 12.82 -7.09
C THR A 13 -8.85 11.97 -5.92
N LEU A 14 -7.66 12.35 -5.42
CA LEU A 14 -7.07 11.83 -4.19
C LEU A 14 -7.64 12.55 -2.97
N LEU A 15 -8.11 11.79 -1.98
CA LEU A 15 -8.70 12.30 -0.73
C LEU A 15 -7.82 11.91 0.46
N GLU A 16 -7.50 12.87 1.32
CA GLU A 16 -6.86 12.58 2.61
C GLU A 16 -7.90 11.97 3.57
N MET A 17 -7.55 10.83 4.16
CA MET A 17 -8.43 10.01 4.98
C MET A 17 -8.04 10.08 6.45
N THR A 18 -9.04 10.15 7.33
CA THR A 18 -8.83 10.07 8.78
C THR A 18 -8.71 8.64 9.29
N GLU A 19 -9.20 7.65 8.54
CA GLU A 19 -9.20 6.24 8.89
C GLU A 19 -9.04 5.35 7.64
N ILE A 20 -8.36 4.21 7.79
CA ILE A 20 -8.39 3.09 6.84
C ILE A 20 -8.77 1.83 7.62
N THR A 21 -9.74 1.06 7.13
CA THR A 21 -10.17 -0.22 7.72
C THR A 21 -9.82 -1.39 6.79
N PHE A 22 -9.11 -2.39 7.32
CA PHE A 22 -8.83 -3.65 6.61
C PHE A 22 -9.80 -4.74 7.08
N GLN A 23 -10.58 -5.29 6.15
CA GLN A 23 -11.41 -6.47 6.39
C GLN A 23 -10.91 -7.64 5.53
N ALA A 24 -10.10 -8.52 6.13
CA ALA A 24 -9.48 -9.63 5.43
C ALA A 24 -9.17 -10.79 6.39
N ASP A 25 -8.84 -11.96 5.84
CA ASP A 25 -8.37 -13.10 6.64
C ASP A 25 -6.93 -12.87 7.15
N PRO A 26 -6.48 -13.64 8.16
CA PRO A 26 -5.15 -13.49 8.74
C PRO A 26 -3.99 -13.67 7.74
N THR A 27 -4.15 -14.49 6.71
CA THR A 27 -3.10 -14.73 5.71
C THR A 27 -2.86 -13.46 4.90
N LYS A 28 -3.93 -12.83 4.41
CA LYS A 28 -3.83 -11.56 3.67
C LYS A 28 -3.26 -10.43 4.52
N LEU A 29 -3.69 -10.33 5.78
CA LEU A 29 -3.16 -9.32 6.72
C LEU A 29 -1.65 -9.47 6.93
N ARG A 30 -1.14 -10.70 7.04
CA ARG A 30 0.31 -10.94 7.13
C ARG A 30 1.07 -10.51 5.88
N LYS A 31 0.49 -10.71 4.69
CA LYS A 31 1.11 -10.27 3.42
C LYS A 31 1.15 -8.76 3.27
N ILE A 32 0.10 -8.07 3.69
CA ILE A 32 0.11 -6.60 3.76
C ILE A 32 1.18 -6.13 4.75
N ALA A 33 1.30 -6.78 5.91
CA ALA A 33 2.35 -6.45 6.88
C ALA A 33 3.76 -6.69 6.31
N ASP A 34 4.00 -7.83 5.64
CA ASP A 34 5.28 -8.13 4.98
C ASP A 34 5.62 -7.09 3.89
N PHE A 35 4.62 -6.64 3.12
CA PHE A 35 4.78 -5.59 2.13
C PHE A 35 5.19 -4.25 2.76
N LEU A 36 4.48 -3.81 3.80
CA LEU A 36 4.81 -2.59 4.54
C LEU A 36 6.21 -2.67 5.15
N TYR A 37 6.59 -3.82 5.70
CA TYR A 37 7.90 -4.07 6.28
C TYR A 37 9.03 -3.96 5.25
N GLU A 38 8.86 -4.54 4.05
CA GLU A 38 9.86 -4.39 2.98
C GLU A 38 9.94 -2.94 2.45
N CYS A 39 8.82 -2.22 2.36
CA CYS A 39 8.85 -0.79 2.01
C CYS A 39 9.64 0.03 3.02
N ALA A 40 9.42 -0.20 4.33
CA ALA A 40 10.18 0.48 5.38
C ALA A 40 11.69 0.21 5.27
N LYS A 41 12.08 -1.06 5.05
CA LYS A 41 13.49 -1.41 4.81
C LYS A 41 14.07 -0.70 3.59
N ASN A 42 13.32 -0.59 2.50
CA ASN A 42 13.83 0.09 1.31
C ASN A 42 14.00 1.59 1.56
N ILE A 43 13.04 2.24 2.23
CA ILE A 43 13.15 3.66 2.62
C ILE A 43 14.40 3.91 3.48
N GLU A 44 14.73 2.99 4.39
CA GLU A 44 15.90 3.12 5.27
C GLU A 44 17.24 2.90 4.56
N ASN A 45 17.27 2.06 3.52
CA ASN A 45 18.53 1.56 2.93
C ASN A 45 18.81 2.08 1.51
N ASP A 46 17.81 2.63 0.82
CA ASP A 46 17.93 3.19 -0.53
C ASP A 46 17.45 4.65 -0.52
N SER A 47 18.40 5.58 -0.64
CA SER A 47 18.09 7.01 -0.63
C SER A 47 17.20 7.42 -1.79
N GLU A 48 17.25 6.73 -2.92
CA GLU A 48 16.48 7.04 -4.13
C GLU A 48 15.13 6.34 -4.17
N TRP A 49 14.76 5.59 -3.13
CA TRP A 49 13.46 4.92 -3.09
C TRP A 49 12.32 5.93 -2.93
N GLU A 50 11.38 5.94 -3.88
CA GLU A 50 10.26 6.88 -3.93
C GLU A 50 8.94 6.26 -3.45
N HIS A 51 8.46 5.21 -4.13
CA HIS A 51 7.21 4.56 -3.81
C HIS A 51 7.16 3.12 -4.30
N CYS A 52 6.21 2.34 -3.81
CA CYS A 52 5.93 0.99 -4.31
C CYS A 52 4.45 0.67 -4.21
N HIS A 53 3.96 -0.03 -5.24
CA HIS A 53 2.62 -0.58 -5.30
C HIS A 53 2.62 -2.01 -4.76
N LEU A 54 1.59 -2.38 -3.98
CA LEU A 54 1.39 -3.76 -3.56
C LEU A 54 1.24 -4.67 -4.78
N GLN A 55 0.61 -4.16 -5.85
CA GLN A 55 0.45 -4.85 -7.14
C GLN A 55 1.77 -5.24 -7.81
N ASP A 56 2.81 -4.43 -7.65
CA ASP A 56 4.14 -4.68 -8.22
C ASP A 56 5.00 -5.56 -7.30
N SER A 57 4.52 -5.85 -6.09
CA SER A 57 5.25 -6.65 -5.11
C SER A 57 5.07 -8.15 -5.36
N LYS A 58 6.06 -8.94 -4.94
CA LYS A 58 5.99 -10.42 -4.92
C LYS A 58 4.84 -10.99 -4.08
N TYR A 59 4.17 -10.14 -3.29
CA TYR A 59 3.04 -10.52 -2.45
C TYR A 59 1.71 -10.42 -3.20
N TYR A 60 1.66 -9.74 -4.35
CA TYR A 60 0.42 -9.50 -5.08
C TYR A 60 -0.31 -10.78 -5.46
N ASP A 61 0.38 -11.76 -6.08
CA ASP A 61 -0.23 -13.03 -6.49
C ASP A 61 -0.86 -13.83 -5.34
N GLN A 62 -0.43 -13.56 -4.11
CA GLN A 62 -0.90 -14.23 -2.90
C GLN A 62 -2.15 -13.54 -2.31
N VAL A 63 -2.50 -12.35 -2.81
CA VAL A 63 -3.64 -11.54 -2.36
C VAL A 63 -4.57 -11.12 -3.50
N SER A 64 -4.14 -11.22 -4.77
CA SER A 64 -4.76 -10.62 -5.96
C SER A 64 -6.11 -11.19 -6.35
N LYS A 65 -6.42 -12.45 -5.99
CA LYS A 65 -7.70 -13.06 -6.36
C LYS A 65 -8.92 -12.40 -5.69
N GLU A 66 -8.71 -11.58 -4.66
CA GLU A 66 -9.78 -11.03 -3.83
C GLU A 66 -9.57 -9.56 -3.44
N ILE A 67 -8.49 -8.92 -3.90
CA ILE A 67 -8.22 -7.52 -3.62
C ILE A 67 -8.55 -6.68 -4.85
N PHE A 68 -9.51 -5.76 -4.69
CA PHE A 68 -9.94 -4.81 -5.72
C PHE A 68 -9.31 -3.41 -5.57
N PHE A 69 -8.41 -3.24 -4.61
CA PHE A 69 -7.73 -1.98 -4.32
C PHE A 69 -6.23 -2.15 -4.47
N ASP A 70 -5.52 -1.07 -4.75
CA ASP A 70 -4.06 -1.06 -4.63
C ASP A 70 -3.65 -0.37 -3.33
N LEU A 71 -2.56 -0.83 -2.73
CA LEU A 71 -1.94 -0.19 -1.59
C LEU A 71 -0.59 0.35 -2.03
N ILE A 72 -0.43 1.67 -1.96
CA ILE A 72 0.76 2.37 -2.40
C ILE A 72 1.43 2.98 -1.18
N VAL A 73 2.73 2.75 -1.03
CA VAL A 73 3.55 3.37 0.02
C VAL A 73 4.49 4.38 -0.62
N TYR A 74 4.46 5.62 -0.15
CA TYR A 74 5.38 6.69 -0.54
C TYR A 74 6.40 6.97 0.56
N ASN A 75 7.62 7.31 0.16
CA ASN A 75 8.64 7.88 1.03
C ASN A 75 8.30 9.34 1.34
N GLU A 76 8.12 9.69 2.61
CA GLU A 76 7.76 11.05 3.04
C GLU A 76 8.89 12.08 2.78
N ALA A 77 10.13 11.61 2.61
CA ALA A 77 11.29 12.48 2.38
C ALA A 77 11.53 12.83 0.90
N ARG A 78 10.71 12.33 -0.03
CA ARG A 78 10.85 12.52 -1.48
C ARG A 78 9.62 13.21 -2.08
#